data_AF-A0A3M0Y275-F1
#
_entry.id   AF-A0A3M0Y275-F1
#
_cell.length_a   1.000
_cell.length_b   1.000
_cell.length_c   1.000
_cell.angle_alpha   90.00
_cell.angle_beta   90.00
_cell.angle_gamma   90.00
#
_symmetry.space_group_name_H-M   'P 1'
#
loop_
_entity.id
_entity.type
_entity.pdbx_description
1 polymer ?
#
loop_
_entity_poly.entity_id
_entity_poly.type
_entity_poly.pdbx_seq_one_letter_code
_entity_poly.pdbx_strand_id
1 'polypeptide(L)' 'MRIYVNGEERSALQHTTVEELLTSLGLAQRPCAVEVNRTLVPRREHARWRLEQDDRVEIVELVGGG' A
#
# COMPACT_ATOMS: atom_id res chain seq x y z
N MET A 1 12.32 7.76 -0.89
CA MET A 1 12.68 6.49 -1.53
C MET A 1 11.77 6.24 -2.71
N ARG A 2 12.24 5.46 -3.70
CA ARG A 2 11.41 5.00 -4.81
C ARG A 2 10.64 3.75 -4.38
N ILE A 3 9.37 3.67 -4.74
CA ILE A 3 8.53 2.48 -4.62
C ILE A 3 7.72 2.32 -5.91
N TYR A 4 7.11 1.16 -6.11
CA TYR A 4 6.21 0.89 -7.23
C TYR A 4 4.81 0.63 -6.68
N VAL A 5 3.79 1.34 -7.15
CA VAL A 5 2.41 1.15 -6.72
C VAL A 5 1.58 0.79 -7.95
N ASN A 6 1.00 -0.41 -7.98
CA ASN A 6 0.26 -0.95 -9.13
C ASN A 6 1.06 -0.84 -10.44
N GLY A 7 2.36 -1.12 -10.37
CA GLY A 7 3.30 -1.00 -11.49
C GLY A 7 3.80 0.43 -11.81
N GLU A 8 3.26 1.48 -11.18
CA GLU A 8 3.71 2.86 -11.39
C GLU A 8 4.81 3.26 -10.40
N GLU A 9 5.90 3.85 -10.89
CA GLU A 9 6.96 4.39 -10.03
C GLU A 9 6.48 5.61 -9.26
N ARG A 10 6.72 5.64 -7.95
CA ARG A 10 6.38 6.75 -7.05
C ARG A 10 7.50 7.04 -6.06
N SER A 11 7.57 8.30 -5.64
CA SER A 11 8.43 8.74 -4.53
C SER A 11 7.64 8.77 -3.23
N ALA A 12 8.19 8.17 -2.18
CA ALA A 12 7.68 8.21 -0.81
C ALA A 12 8.75 8.71 0.17
N LEU A 13 8.36 9.15 1.37
CA LEU A 13 9.33 9.48 2.43
C LEU A 13 9.96 8.19 2.98
N GLN A 14 11.09 8.32 3.67
CA GLN A 14 11.64 7.18 4.39
C GLN A 14 10.70 6.80 5.54
N HIS A 15 10.60 5.49 5.81
CA HIS A 15 9.74 4.92 6.85
C HIS A 15 8.22 5.16 6.66
N THR A 16 7.78 5.58 5.47
CA THR A 16 6.36 5.64 5.12
C THR A 16 5.71 4.28 5.31
N THR A 17 4.60 4.26 6.02
CA THR A 17 3.79 3.06 6.25
C THR A 17 2.79 2.82 5.13
N VAL A 18 2.26 1.60 5.05
CA VAL A 18 1.16 1.28 4.12
C VAL A 18 -0.06 2.17 4.37
N GLU A 19 -0.39 2.46 5.63
CA GLU A 19 -1.53 3.34 5.96
C GLU A 19 -1.33 4.78 5.45
N GLU A 20 -0.13 5.34 5.63
CA GLU A 20 0.22 6.68 5.14
C GLU A 20 0.20 6.72 3.61
N LEU A 21 0.70 5.67 2.94
CA LEU A 21 0.60 5.53 1.48
C LEU A 21 -0.88 5.55 1.05
N LEU A 22 -1.72 4.70 1.62
CA LEU A 22 -3.17 4.67 1.30
C LEU A 22 -3.84 6.02 1.55
N THR A 23 -3.45 6.73 2.60
CA THR A 23 -3.95 8.08 2.90
C THR A 23 -3.56 9.07 1.80
N SER A 24 -2.29 9.07 1.38
CA SER A 24 -1.81 9.93 0.29
C SER A 24 -2.50 9.68 -1.05
N LEU A 25 -2.95 8.45 -1.28
CA LEU A 25 -3.68 8.03 -2.48
C LEU A 25 -5.19 8.27 -2.40
N GLY A 26 -5.71 8.75 -1.26
CA GLY A 26 -7.15 8.91 -1.04
C GLY A 26 -7.92 7.61 -0.85
N LEU A 27 -7.22 6.53 -0.44
CA LEU A 27 -7.74 5.18 -0.31
C LEU A 27 -7.90 4.70 1.15
N ALA A 28 -7.51 5.50 2.15
CA ALA A 28 -7.51 5.08 3.57
C ALA A 28 -8.86 4.51 4.08
N GLN A 29 -9.98 5.06 3.58
CA GLN A 29 -11.33 4.63 3.96
C GLN A 29 -11.98 3.67 2.97
N ARG A 30 -11.28 3.31 1.88
CA ARG A 30 -11.81 2.39 0.88
C ARG A 30 -11.51 0.94 1.26
N PRO A 31 -12.44 0.01 1.01
CA PRO A 31 -12.16 -1.41 1.17
C PRO A 31 -11.18 -1.84 0.08
N CYS A 32 -9.94 -2.10 0.47
CA CYS A 32 -8.89 -2.57 -0.43
C CYS A 32 -8.06 -3.68 0.23
N ALA A 33 -7.55 -4.59 -0.60
CA ALA A 33 -6.47 -5.48 -0.25
C ALA A 33 -5.14 -4.83 -0.65
N VAL A 34 -4.13 -4.97 0.20
CA VAL A 34 -2.78 -4.47 -0.05
C VAL A 34 -1.78 -5.60 0.05
N GLU A 35 -0.92 -5.70 -0.95
CA GLU A 35 0.21 -6.60 -1.00
C GLU A 35 1.50 -5.80 -1.11
N VAL A 36 2.54 -6.20 -0.39
CA VAL A 36 3.91 -5.68 -0.52
C VAL A 36 4.82 -6.84 -0.90
N ASN A 37 5.46 -6.76 -2.07
CA ASN A 37 6.36 -7.78 -2.60
C ASN A 37 5.78 -9.20 -2.55
N ARG A 38 4.56 -9.42 -3.07
CA ARG A 38 3.88 -10.73 -3.03
C ARG A 38 3.46 -11.22 -1.64
N THR A 39 3.53 -10.34 -0.65
CA THR A 39 3.07 -10.61 0.72
C THR A 39 1.84 -9.77 1.03
N LEU A 40 0.70 -10.45 1.26
CA LEU A 40 -0.52 -9.78 1.70
C LEU A 40 -0.28 -9.11 3.05
N VAL A 41 -0.53 -7.81 3.14
CA VAL A 41 -0.42 -7.03 4.38
C VAL A 41 -1.82 -6.88 4.99
N PRO A 42 -2.12 -7.56 6.13
CA PRO A 42 -3.42 -7.45 6.76
C PRO A 42 -3.70 -6.01 7.21
N ARG A 43 -4.96 -5.55 7.16
CA ARG A 43 -5.34 -4.16 7.52
C ARG A 43 -4.84 -3.72 8.90
N ARG A 44 -4.85 -4.62 9.90
CA ARG A 44 -4.32 -4.36 11.25
C ARG A 44 -2.82 -4.07 11.29
N GLU A 45 -2.10 -4.35 10.21
CA GLU A 45 -0.66 -4.15 10.08
C GLU A 45 -0.31 -2.92 9.25
N HIS A 46 -1.28 -2.29 8.57
CA HIS A 46 -1.02 -1.16 7.66
C HIS A 46 -0.31 0.02 8.35
N ALA A 47 -0.69 0.34 9.58
CA ALA A 47 -0.12 1.43 10.36
C ALA A 47 1.32 1.16 10.86
N ARG A 48 1.79 -0.09 10.80
CA ARG A 48 3.12 -0.49 11.30
C ARG A 48 4.04 -1.06 10.22
N TRP A 49 3.47 -1.48 9.09
CA TRP A 49 4.21 -2.00 7.96
C TRP A 49 4.87 -0.85 7.22
N ARG A 50 6.17 -0.67 7.44
CA ARG A 50 6.98 0.33 6.75
C ARG A 50 7.37 -0.20 5.38
N LEU A 51 7.25 0.67 4.38
CA LEU A 51 7.77 0.43 3.05
C LEU A 51 9.26 0.74 3.05
N GLU A 52 10.00 0.00 2.23
CA GLU A 52 11.42 0.19 1.99
C GLU A 52 11.66 0.61 0.53
N GLN A 53 12.90 0.96 0.21
CA GLN A 53 13.26 1.31 -1.16
C GLN A 53 13.02 0.13 -2.10
N ASP A 54 12.46 0.43 -3.28
CA ASP A 54 12.18 -0.49 -4.38
C ASP A 54 11.06 -1.51 -4.11
N ASP A 55 10.33 -1.35 -3.00
CA ASP A 55 9.14 -2.15 -2.71
C ASP A 55 8.07 -2.02 -3.79
N ARG A 56 7.43 -3.15 -4.10
CA ARG A 56 6.30 -3.25 -5.01
C ARG A 56 5.01 -3.42 -4.21
N VAL A 57 4.14 -2.44 -4.29
CA VAL A 57 2.86 -2.40 -3.60
C VAL A 57 1.74 -2.61 -4.61
N GLU A 58 0.95 -3.65 -4.43
CA GLU A 58 -0.26 -3.88 -5.21
C GLU A 58 -1.47 -3.58 -4.33
N ILE A 59 -2.37 -2.73 -4.83
CA ILE A 59 -3.57 -2.26 -4.14
C ILE A 59 -4.77 -2.57 -5.05
N VAL A 60 -5.63 -3.45 -4.57
CA VAL A 60 -6.84 -3.86 -5.28
C VAL A 60 -8.05 -3.44 -4.47
N GLU A 61 -8.93 -2.62 -5.06
CA GLU A 61 -10.21 -2.31 -4.46
C GLU A 61 -11.09 -3.56 -4.42
N LEU A 62 -11.69 -3.81 -3.26
CA LEU A 62 -12.65 -4.88 -3.10
C LEU A 62 -14.00 -4.38 -3.63
N VAL A 63 -14.38 -4.83 -4.81
CA VAL A 63 -15.77 -4.75 -5.25
C VAL A 63 -16.58 -5.73 -4.41
N GLY A 64 -17.65 -5.26 -3.77
CA GLY A 64 -18.58 -6.10 -3.02
C GLY A 64 -19.19 -7.13 -3.96
N GLY A 65 -18.62 -8.34 -4.00
CA GLY A 65 -19.18 -9.48 -4.71
C GLY A 65 -20.32 -10.07 -3.91
N GLY A 66 -21.53 -9.99 -4.46
CA GLY A 66 -22.58 -10.97 -4.20
C GLY A 66 -22.41 -12.16 -5.13
#